data_AF-A0A9Q1H390-F1
#
_entry.id   AF-A0A9Q1H390-F1
#
_cell.length_a   1.000
_cell.length_b   1.000
_cell.length_c   1.000
_cell.angle_alpha   90.00
_cell.angle_beta   90.00
_cell.angle_gamma   90.00
#
_symmetry.space_group_name_H-M   'P 1'
#
loop_
_entity.id
_entity.type
_entity.pdbx_description
1 polymer ?
#
loop_
_entity_poly.entity_id
_entity_poly.type
_entity_poly.pdbx_seq_one_letter_code
_entity_poly.pdbx_strand_id
1 'polypeptide(L)'
;MAVEMSSKDTAQIIKSETGCQHEWGNKLKLLTFFTATAGVISVIALIIAFVAVARNGTNEYYIGGTSNANTSSKGTTNTMDNTAGTINGEKIWMLQIGHFQSNTQYLDEESGTIQGYNVDVVNAVCQLANKNCALVWDIYENCWNSQVGERPRGGTGLMSRWYDACVGWIITSDRSRTLRFTNEFEKRVDVSLWVNSGGSLPGADSNMPDLSNLKVGFVDGWFSDEHCLARYDEIIGFNQLDNDQVIHYPDEASLIAAMNRSEISTAFLSVRPSRSGNDSSIQTAWIPDDNKCLLGGIAVMTQKDQLDFLTWWNYAFDRLRVTSQYKDICRRLETDHGDQPGFTADDVCV
;
A
#
# COMPACT_ATOMS: atom_id res chain seq x y z
N MET A 1 65.10 -50.55 3.27
CA MET A 1 64.20 -51.11 4.30
C MET A 1 62.86 -51.32 3.62
N ALA A 2 62.59 -52.55 3.17
CA ALA A 2 61.33 -52.90 2.50
C ALA A 2 60.30 -53.26 3.57
N VAL A 3 59.13 -52.65 3.52
CA VAL A 3 58.01 -52.92 4.44
C VAL A 3 57.07 -53.91 3.74
N GLU A 4 57.02 -55.13 4.25
CA GLU A 4 56.00 -56.11 3.88
C GLU A 4 54.64 -55.68 4.47
N MET A 5 53.66 -55.43 3.61
CA MET A 5 52.25 -55.30 4.02
C MET A 5 51.65 -56.70 4.27
N SER A 6 50.98 -56.84 5.41
CA SER A 6 50.34 -58.07 5.88
C SER A 6 49.04 -58.35 5.13
N SER A 7 48.81 -59.61 4.75
CA SER A 7 47.64 -60.06 3.97
C SER A 7 46.28 -59.89 4.68
N LYS A 8 46.27 -59.47 5.95
CA LYS A 8 45.03 -59.12 6.67
C LYS A 8 44.44 -57.78 6.25
N ASP A 9 45.27 -56.86 5.76
CA ASP A 9 44.80 -55.52 5.37
C ASP A 9 44.08 -55.51 4.01
N THR A 10 44.40 -56.48 3.13
CA THR A 10 43.76 -56.62 1.83
C THR A 10 42.33 -57.14 1.92
N ALA A 11 41.99 -57.90 2.97
CA ALA A 11 40.66 -58.49 3.13
C ALA A 11 39.60 -57.51 3.67
N GLN A 12 40.01 -56.42 4.34
CA GLN A 12 39.07 -55.40 4.83
C GLN A 12 38.63 -54.41 3.74
N ILE A 13 39.48 -54.16 2.74
CA ILE A 13 39.16 -53.22 1.64
C ILE A 13 38.07 -53.80 0.73
N ILE A 14 38.05 -55.11 0.49
CA ILE A 14 37.05 -55.75 -0.39
C ILE A 14 35.65 -55.80 0.27
N LYS A 15 35.55 -55.80 1.60
CA LYS A 15 34.25 -55.77 2.31
C LYS A 15 33.60 -54.38 2.39
N SER A 16 34.35 -53.29 2.21
CA SER A 16 33.76 -51.94 2.23
C SER A 16 33.16 -51.50 0.89
N GLU A 17 33.54 -52.13 -0.22
CA GLU A 17 33.06 -51.73 -1.55
C GLU A 17 31.66 -52.28 -1.92
N THR A 18 31.22 -53.38 -1.31
CA THR A 18 29.90 -53.98 -1.59
C THR A 18 28.74 -53.28 -0.86
N GLY A 19 29.01 -52.50 0.20
CA GLY A 19 28.00 -51.74 0.92
C GLY A 19 27.56 -50.45 0.21
N CYS A 20 28.41 -49.87 -0.64
CA CYS A 20 28.16 -48.56 -1.24
C CYS A 20 27.24 -48.60 -2.48
N GLN A 21 27.10 -49.74 -3.15
CA GLN A 21 26.25 -49.83 -4.36
C GLN A 21 24.75 -49.97 -4.05
N HIS A 22 24.38 -50.46 -2.87
CA HIS A 22 22.97 -50.67 -2.52
C HIS A 22 22.25 -49.38 -2.09
N GLU A 23 22.99 -48.37 -1.60
CA GLU A 23 22.39 -47.12 -1.11
C GLU A 23 22.06 -46.12 -2.24
N TRP A 24 22.82 -46.14 -3.33
CA TRP A 24 22.60 -45.27 -4.50
C TRP A 24 21.35 -45.66 -5.31
N GLY A 25 21.07 -46.96 -5.43
CA GLY A 25 19.89 -47.44 -6.16
C GLY A 25 18.55 -47.01 -5.54
N ASN A 26 18.48 -46.92 -4.22
CA ASN A 26 17.26 -46.49 -3.52
C ASN A 26 17.08 -44.96 -3.57
N LYS A 27 18.17 -44.17 -3.50
CA LYS A 27 18.10 -42.71 -3.64
C LYS A 27 17.68 -42.29 -5.06
N LEU A 28 18.14 -43.00 -6.09
CA LEU A 28 17.74 -42.70 -7.47
C LEU A 28 16.24 -43.00 -7.70
N LYS A 29 15.73 -44.13 -7.18
CA LYS A 29 14.29 -44.46 -7.27
C LYS A 29 13.40 -43.44 -6.54
N LEU A 30 13.85 -42.95 -5.39
CA LEU A 30 13.13 -41.93 -4.63
C LEU A 30 13.09 -40.60 -5.41
N LEU A 31 14.21 -40.19 -6.02
CA LEU A 31 14.28 -38.96 -6.80
C LEU A 31 13.35 -39.02 -8.02
N THR A 32 13.35 -40.14 -8.77
CA THR A 32 12.47 -40.31 -9.95
C THR A 32 10.99 -40.28 -9.57
N PHE A 33 10.62 -40.82 -8.40
CA PHE A 33 9.24 -40.78 -7.90
C PHE A 33 8.77 -39.34 -7.59
N PHE A 34 9.63 -38.53 -6.95
CA PHE A 34 9.30 -37.12 -6.66
C PHE A 34 9.21 -36.25 -7.92
N THR A 35 10.08 -36.48 -8.91
CA THR A 35 10.00 -35.72 -10.18
C THR A 35 8.74 -36.06 -10.98
N ALA A 36 8.34 -37.34 -11.00
CA ALA A 36 7.12 -37.77 -11.69
C ALA A 36 5.85 -37.23 -11.02
N THR A 37 5.79 -37.22 -9.68
CA THR A 37 4.64 -36.68 -8.95
C THR A 37 4.53 -35.16 -9.09
N ALA A 38 5.63 -34.42 -9.05
CA ALA A 38 5.62 -32.98 -9.30
C ALA A 38 5.08 -32.64 -10.70
N GLY A 39 5.50 -33.38 -11.74
CA GLY A 39 5.01 -33.19 -13.10
C GLY A 39 3.50 -33.40 -13.24
N VAL A 40 2.96 -34.44 -12.60
CA VAL A 40 1.51 -34.73 -12.61
C VAL A 40 0.72 -33.62 -11.91
N ILE A 41 1.21 -33.12 -10.76
CA ILE A 41 0.55 -32.02 -10.03
C ILE A 41 0.54 -30.75 -10.88
N SER A 42 1.64 -30.40 -11.54
CA SER A 42 1.72 -29.22 -12.41
C SER A 42 0.75 -29.29 -13.59
N VAL A 43 0.59 -30.48 -14.21
CA VAL A 43 -0.37 -30.67 -15.31
C VAL A 43 -1.81 -30.55 -14.83
N ILE A 44 -2.15 -31.10 -13.66
CA ILE A 44 -3.49 -30.97 -13.07
C ILE A 44 -3.80 -29.51 -12.74
N ALA A 45 -2.85 -28.77 -12.15
CA ALA A 45 -3.01 -27.35 -11.86
C ALA A 45 -3.26 -26.51 -13.13
N LEU A 46 -2.54 -26.81 -14.21
CA LEU A 46 -2.73 -26.19 -15.52
C LEU A 46 -4.12 -26.47 -16.12
N ILE A 47 -4.62 -27.70 -15.99
CA ILE A 47 -5.97 -28.07 -16.45
C ILE A 47 -7.04 -27.33 -15.65
N ILE A 48 -6.89 -27.23 -14.32
CA ILE A 48 -7.84 -26.49 -13.46
C ILE A 48 -7.84 -25.00 -13.83
N ALA A 49 -6.65 -24.40 -14.05
CA ALA A 49 -6.54 -23.01 -14.48
C ALA A 49 -7.22 -22.78 -15.85
N PHE A 50 -7.02 -23.68 -16.81
CA PHE A 50 -7.69 -23.60 -18.11
C PHE A 50 -9.21 -23.74 -18.02
N VAL A 51 -9.71 -24.64 -17.16
CA VAL A 51 -11.15 -24.82 -16.94
C VAL A 51 -11.77 -23.61 -16.23
N ALA A 52 -11.05 -22.98 -15.29
CA ALA A 52 -11.49 -21.75 -14.64
C ALA A 52 -11.59 -20.58 -15.65
N VAL A 53 -10.59 -20.43 -16.53
CA VAL A 53 -10.61 -19.41 -17.59
C VAL A 53 -11.69 -19.69 -18.64
N ALA A 54 -11.90 -20.97 -19.00
CA ALA A 54 -12.91 -21.35 -19.99
C ALA A 54 -14.35 -21.28 -19.46
N ARG A 55 -14.57 -21.31 -18.14
CA ARG A 55 -15.90 -21.16 -17.53
C ARG A 55 -16.26 -19.71 -17.19
N ASN A 56 -15.30 -18.78 -17.12
CA ASN A 56 -15.56 -17.34 -16.89
C ASN A 56 -15.91 -16.54 -18.17
N GLY A 57 -16.56 -17.19 -19.13
CA GLY A 57 -17.06 -16.56 -20.37
C GLY A 57 -18.23 -15.58 -20.17
N THR A 58 -18.60 -15.25 -18.94
CA THR A 58 -19.53 -14.17 -18.58
C THR A 58 -19.12 -13.63 -17.21
N ASN A 59 -18.16 -12.71 -17.16
CA ASN A 59 -18.01 -11.84 -16.00
C ASN A 59 -19.29 -10.98 -15.91
N GLU A 60 -20.23 -11.39 -15.07
CA GLU A 60 -21.31 -10.54 -14.61
C GLU A 60 -20.68 -9.36 -13.84
N TYR A 61 -20.72 -8.18 -14.46
CA TYR A 61 -20.54 -6.92 -13.77
C TYR A 61 -21.67 -6.80 -12.74
N TYR A 62 -21.34 -6.95 -11.45
CA TYR A 62 -22.22 -6.57 -10.36
C TYR A 62 -22.30 -5.04 -10.30
N ILE A 63 -23.17 -4.45 -11.12
CA ILE A 63 -23.69 -3.11 -10.87
C ILE A 63 -24.74 -3.27 -9.77
N GLY A 64 -24.31 -3.12 -8.51
CA GLY A 64 -25.19 -2.95 -7.37
C GLY A 64 -25.91 -1.60 -7.44
N GLY A 65 -26.84 -1.47 -8.39
CA GLY A 65 -27.65 -0.30 -8.61
C GLY A 65 -28.93 -0.70 -9.31
N THR A 66 -30.03 -0.74 -8.56
CA THR A 66 -31.38 -0.98 -9.06
C THR A 66 -31.76 0.08 -10.10
N SER A 67 -31.51 -0.22 -11.38
CA SER A 67 -31.95 0.59 -12.51
C SER A 67 -32.71 -0.29 -13.50
N ASN A 68 -34.03 -0.17 -13.46
CA ASN A 68 -34.92 -0.64 -14.51
C ASN A 68 -34.63 0.14 -15.80
N ALA A 69 -34.14 -0.52 -16.86
CA ALA A 69 -34.28 0.00 -18.22
C ALA A 69 -34.09 -1.11 -19.28
N ASN A 70 -35.22 -1.64 -19.75
CA ASN A 70 -35.36 -2.18 -21.09
C ASN A 70 -35.01 -1.08 -22.11
N THR A 71 -34.02 -1.27 -22.99
CA THR A 71 -34.14 -0.89 -24.41
C THR A 71 -32.93 -1.37 -25.21
N SER A 72 -33.22 -2.23 -26.17
CA SER A 72 -32.41 -2.58 -27.32
C SER A 72 -32.18 -1.35 -28.24
N SER A 73 -30.94 -1.10 -28.66
CA SER A 73 -30.68 -0.36 -29.89
C SER A 73 -29.43 -0.86 -30.62
N LYS A 74 -29.58 -0.86 -31.94
CA LYS A 74 -28.72 -1.41 -32.99
C LYS A 74 -27.41 -0.62 -33.10
N GLY A 75 -26.35 -1.35 -33.48
CA GLY A 75 -25.00 -0.81 -33.63
C GLY A 75 -24.86 0.25 -34.72
N THR A 76 -23.88 1.11 -34.52
CA THR A 76 -23.25 1.92 -35.56
C THR A 76 -21.76 2.00 -35.24
N THR A 77 -20.95 1.76 -36.26
CA THR A 77 -19.48 1.77 -36.29
C THR A 77 -18.91 3.10 -35.80
N ASN A 78 -18.09 3.06 -34.74
CA ASN A 78 -17.27 4.20 -34.32
C ASN A 78 -15.78 3.82 -34.29
N THR A 79 -15.04 4.66 -35.00
CA THR A 79 -13.63 5.05 -34.83
C THR A 79 -13.06 4.78 -33.43
N MET A 80 -11.80 4.32 -33.40
CA MET A 80 -10.98 4.20 -32.18
C MET A 80 -10.83 5.58 -31.52
N ASP A 81 -11.77 5.91 -30.65
CA ASP A 81 -11.59 6.94 -29.64
C ASP A 81 -11.12 6.22 -28.37
N ASN A 82 -10.01 6.69 -27.79
CA ASN A 82 -9.39 6.13 -26.59
C ASN A 82 -10.19 6.49 -25.31
N THR A 83 -11.50 6.63 -25.45
CA THR A 83 -12.43 6.93 -24.35
C THR A 83 -12.73 5.63 -23.61
N ALA A 84 -11.94 5.39 -22.56
CA ALA A 84 -12.27 4.44 -21.52
C ALA A 84 -13.74 4.64 -21.08
N GLY A 85 -14.51 3.55 -21.12
CA GLY A 85 -15.84 3.36 -20.53
C GLY A 85 -16.82 4.52 -20.67
N THR A 86 -17.75 4.44 -21.62
CA THR A 86 -18.95 5.28 -21.59
C THR A 86 -20.20 4.44 -21.32
N ILE A 87 -21.07 4.88 -20.41
CA ILE A 87 -22.42 4.31 -20.23
C ILE A 87 -23.39 5.34 -20.76
N ASN A 88 -24.23 4.98 -21.73
CA ASN A 88 -25.18 5.89 -22.39
C ASN A 88 -24.54 7.17 -22.98
N GLY A 89 -23.26 7.11 -23.36
CA GLY A 89 -22.51 8.26 -23.87
C GLY A 89 -21.89 9.15 -22.79
N GLU A 90 -22.08 8.84 -21.51
CA GLU A 90 -21.46 9.54 -20.39
C GLU A 90 -20.17 8.85 -19.96
N LYS A 91 -19.11 9.62 -19.71
CA LYS A 91 -17.82 9.14 -19.20
C LYS A 91 -17.98 8.43 -17.86
N ILE A 92 -17.35 7.26 -17.72
CA ILE A 92 -17.08 6.64 -16.42
C ILE A 92 -15.78 7.22 -15.87
N TRP A 93 -15.85 7.82 -14.68
CA TRP A 93 -14.67 8.28 -13.94
C TRP A 93 -14.08 7.09 -13.18
N MET A 94 -12.88 6.71 -13.56
CA MET A 94 -12.17 5.59 -12.94
C MET A 94 -11.33 6.13 -11.79
N LEU A 95 -11.58 5.68 -10.56
CA LEU A 95 -10.88 6.12 -9.36
C LEU A 95 -10.13 4.95 -8.74
N GLN A 96 -8.80 5.02 -8.70
CA GLN A 96 -7.99 4.05 -7.97
C GLN A 96 -8.23 4.18 -6.47
N ILE A 97 -8.30 3.04 -5.80
CA ILE A 97 -8.30 2.94 -4.34
C ILE A 97 -7.48 1.72 -3.91
N GLY A 98 -6.74 1.83 -2.81
CA GLY A 98 -5.97 0.71 -2.27
C GLY A 98 -6.72 -0.05 -1.18
N HIS A 99 -6.00 -0.89 -0.44
CA HIS A 99 -6.46 -1.42 0.84
C HIS A 99 -5.40 -1.08 1.90
N PHE A 100 -5.72 -0.15 2.80
CA PHE A 100 -4.79 0.27 3.84
C PHE A 100 -4.92 -0.56 5.12
N GLN A 101 -5.67 -1.67 5.05
CA GLN A 101 -6.03 -2.53 6.18
C GLN A 101 -6.49 -1.72 7.39
N SER A 102 -7.31 -0.69 7.14
CA SER A 102 -7.86 0.16 8.17
C SER A 102 -9.29 0.55 7.85
N ASN A 103 -10.01 1.07 8.84
CA ASN A 103 -11.40 1.47 8.69
C ASN A 103 -11.65 2.61 7.66
N THR A 104 -10.59 3.25 7.13
CA THR A 104 -10.71 4.18 6.01
C THR A 104 -10.70 3.49 4.65
N GLN A 105 -9.95 2.40 4.50
CA GLN A 105 -9.81 1.60 3.29
C GLN A 105 -9.38 0.15 3.63
N TYR A 106 -10.20 -0.83 3.31
CA TYR A 106 -9.88 -2.25 3.48
C TYR A 106 -10.54 -3.11 2.40
N LEU A 107 -9.96 -4.28 2.14
CA LEU A 107 -10.60 -5.31 1.33
C LEU A 107 -11.55 -6.10 2.22
N ASP A 108 -12.84 -6.08 1.91
CA ASP A 108 -13.80 -6.96 2.53
C ASP A 108 -13.74 -8.33 1.84
N GLU A 109 -13.20 -9.32 2.53
CA GLU A 109 -12.99 -10.68 2.00
C GLU A 109 -14.30 -11.41 1.68
N GLU A 110 -15.42 -11.01 2.31
CA GLU A 110 -16.73 -11.62 2.04
C GLU A 110 -17.32 -11.14 0.71
N SER A 111 -17.36 -9.82 0.47
CA SER A 111 -17.86 -9.26 -0.79
C SER A 111 -16.82 -9.22 -1.91
N GLY A 112 -15.53 -9.31 -1.58
CA GLY A 112 -14.43 -9.09 -2.52
C GLY A 112 -14.31 -7.63 -2.98
N THR A 113 -14.88 -6.68 -2.23
CA THR A 113 -14.88 -5.25 -2.59
C THR A 113 -14.07 -4.41 -1.61
N ILE A 114 -13.57 -3.27 -2.08
CA ILE A 114 -12.95 -2.28 -1.20
C ILE A 114 -14.06 -1.52 -0.47
N GLN A 115 -13.94 -1.43 0.85
CA GLN A 115 -14.86 -0.73 1.74
C GLN A 115 -14.09 0.25 2.66
N GLY A 116 -14.84 1.04 3.43
CA GLY A 116 -14.31 2.01 4.38
C GLY A 116 -14.77 3.43 4.11
N TYR A 117 -14.40 4.35 5.00
CA TYR A 117 -14.79 5.76 4.93
C TYR A 117 -14.51 6.41 3.56
N ASN A 118 -13.38 6.10 2.92
CA ASN A 118 -13.00 6.74 1.66
C ASN A 118 -13.94 6.31 0.52
N VAL A 119 -14.39 5.06 0.55
CA VAL A 119 -15.38 4.52 -0.39
C VAL A 119 -16.72 5.23 -0.20
N ASP A 120 -17.15 5.40 1.04
CA ASP A 120 -18.38 6.09 1.41
C ASP A 120 -18.39 7.54 0.94
N VAL A 121 -17.30 8.28 1.14
CA VAL A 121 -17.15 9.65 0.64
C VAL A 121 -17.18 9.69 -0.88
N VAL A 122 -16.43 8.83 -1.57
CA VAL A 122 -16.40 8.78 -3.04
C VAL A 122 -17.80 8.54 -3.60
N ASN A 123 -18.50 7.52 -3.08
CA ASN A 123 -19.84 7.17 -3.55
C ASN A 123 -20.82 8.33 -3.36
N ALA A 124 -20.80 8.97 -2.20
CA ALA A 124 -21.67 10.11 -1.91
C ALA A 124 -21.35 11.33 -2.79
N VAL A 125 -20.08 11.64 -3.03
CA VAL A 125 -19.66 12.74 -3.92
C VAL A 125 -20.10 12.46 -5.36
N CYS A 126 -19.85 11.25 -5.87
CA CYS A 126 -20.24 10.87 -7.23
C CYS A 126 -21.76 10.89 -7.43
N GLN A 127 -22.52 10.40 -6.45
CA GLN A 127 -23.98 10.49 -6.46
C GLN A 127 -24.45 11.94 -6.48
N LEU A 128 -23.91 12.80 -5.61
CA LEU A 128 -24.32 14.19 -5.51
C LEU A 128 -23.94 15.01 -6.74
N ALA A 129 -22.83 14.65 -7.41
CA ALA A 129 -22.37 15.24 -8.65
C ALA A 129 -23.09 14.70 -9.90
N ASN A 130 -23.93 13.66 -9.75
CA ASN A 130 -24.52 12.91 -10.86
C ASN A 130 -23.44 12.47 -11.88
N LYS A 131 -22.39 11.82 -11.37
CA LYS A 131 -21.28 11.27 -12.18
C LYS A 131 -21.22 9.76 -12.05
N ASN A 132 -21.01 9.08 -13.17
CA ASN A 132 -20.72 7.65 -13.18
C ASN A 132 -19.29 7.44 -12.73
N CYS A 133 -19.10 6.96 -11.50
CA CYS A 133 -17.79 6.64 -10.95
C CYS A 133 -17.64 5.13 -10.80
N ALA A 134 -16.42 4.65 -11.00
CA ALA A 134 -16.05 3.27 -10.71
C ALA A 134 -14.76 3.25 -9.89
N LEU A 135 -14.78 2.53 -8.78
CA LEU A 135 -13.60 2.27 -7.98
C LEU A 135 -12.82 1.11 -8.58
N VAL A 136 -11.51 1.26 -8.67
CA VAL A 136 -10.58 0.25 -9.15
C VAL A 136 -9.57 -0.02 -8.06
N TRP A 137 -9.47 -1.28 -7.65
CA TRP A 137 -8.37 -1.68 -6.80
C TRP A 137 -7.07 -1.76 -7.59
N ASP A 138 -6.02 -1.13 -7.07
CA ASP A 138 -4.64 -1.21 -7.58
C ASP A 138 -3.65 -0.88 -6.45
N ILE A 139 -2.38 -1.21 -6.63
CA ILE A 139 -1.32 -0.88 -5.67
C ILE A 139 -1.00 0.62 -5.67
N TYR A 140 -0.63 1.15 -4.50
CA TYR A 140 -0.41 2.59 -4.31
C TYR A 140 0.74 3.15 -5.17
N GLU A 141 1.73 2.32 -5.50
CA GLU A 141 2.89 2.67 -6.32
C GLU A 141 2.51 3.08 -7.74
N ASN A 142 1.36 2.58 -8.23
CA ASN A 142 0.83 2.99 -9.53
C ASN A 142 0.23 4.40 -9.49
N CYS A 143 -0.09 4.94 -8.32
CA CYS A 143 -0.49 6.33 -8.12
C CYS A 143 0.69 7.25 -7.76
N TRP A 144 1.59 6.79 -6.89
CA TRP A 144 2.76 7.52 -6.45
C TRP A 144 3.91 6.56 -6.19
N ASN A 145 5.00 6.71 -6.93
CA ASN A 145 6.16 5.84 -6.81
C ASN A 145 7.26 6.53 -6.00
N SER A 146 7.64 5.93 -4.88
CA SER A 146 8.86 6.25 -4.14
C SER A 146 9.74 5.00 -4.13
N GLN A 147 10.97 5.13 -4.61
CA GLN A 147 11.97 4.06 -4.57
C GLN A 147 13.13 4.53 -3.70
N VAL A 148 13.75 3.60 -2.98
CA VAL A 148 14.91 3.88 -2.13
C VAL A 148 15.99 4.67 -2.90
N GLY A 149 16.38 5.81 -2.35
CA GLY A 149 17.44 6.66 -2.92
C GLY A 149 17.04 7.46 -4.16
N GLU A 150 15.78 7.39 -4.62
CA GLU A 150 15.27 8.19 -5.71
C GLU A 150 14.26 9.23 -5.21
N ARG A 151 14.23 10.39 -5.86
CA ARG A 151 13.15 11.34 -5.58
C ARG A 151 11.80 10.75 -6.00
N PRO A 152 10.76 10.89 -5.16
CA PRO A 152 9.46 10.33 -5.43
C PRO A 152 8.80 11.04 -6.64
N ARG A 153 7.99 10.28 -7.39
CA ARG A 153 7.40 10.70 -8.67
C ARG A 153 6.00 10.13 -8.86
N GLY A 154 5.28 10.68 -9.84
CA GLY A 154 3.97 10.15 -10.23
C GLY A 154 4.06 8.66 -10.65
N GLY A 155 3.14 7.85 -10.15
CA GLY A 155 3.09 6.42 -10.45
C GLY A 155 2.59 6.13 -11.87
N THR A 156 2.92 4.95 -12.39
CA THR A 156 2.64 4.57 -13.78
C THR A 156 1.15 4.55 -14.09
N GLY A 157 0.31 4.06 -13.19
CA GLY A 157 -1.13 3.95 -13.40
C GLY A 157 -1.80 5.32 -13.56
N LEU A 158 -1.55 6.26 -12.65
CA LEU A 158 -2.11 7.60 -12.77
C LEU A 158 -1.54 8.32 -13.99
N MET A 159 -0.23 8.27 -14.20
CA MET A 159 0.44 9.00 -15.29
C MET A 159 0.10 8.44 -16.68
N SER A 160 -0.15 7.13 -16.77
CA SER A 160 -0.55 6.45 -18.02
C SER A 160 -2.06 6.35 -18.19
N ARG A 161 -2.85 7.04 -17.35
CA ARG A 161 -4.32 7.11 -17.44
C ARG A 161 -5.02 5.75 -17.35
N TRP A 162 -4.51 4.84 -16.52
CA TRP A 162 -5.28 3.62 -16.17
C TRP A 162 -6.55 3.98 -15.41
N TYR A 163 -6.51 5.11 -14.69
CA TYR A 163 -7.61 5.74 -13.99
C TYR A 163 -7.48 7.27 -14.07
N ASP A 164 -8.57 7.97 -13.80
CA ASP A 164 -8.63 9.43 -13.80
C ASP A 164 -8.07 10.04 -12.52
N ALA A 165 -8.17 9.34 -11.40
CA ALA A 165 -7.76 9.83 -10.10
C ALA A 165 -7.40 8.69 -9.12
N CYS A 166 -6.70 9.04 -8.05
CA CYS A 166 -6.36 8.15 -6.94
C CYS A 166 -6.93 8.69 -5.63
N VAL A 167 -7.62 7.83 -4.88
CA VAL A 167 -8.31 8.19 -3.64
C VAL A 167 -7.38 7.98 -2.44
N GLY A 168 -7.51 8.84 -1.41
CA GLY A 168 -6.86 8.61 -0.12
C GLY A 168 -5.40 9.04 -0.07
N TRP A 169 -5.04 10.10 -0.80
CA TRP A 169 -3.67 10.60 -0.86
C TRP A 169 -3.51 11.91 -0.10
N ILE A 170 -2.55 11.94 0.83
CA ILE A 170 -2.19 13.16 1.55
C ILE A 170 -1.54 14.18 0.60
N ILE A 171 -1.93 15.44 0.73
CA ILE A 171 -1.37 16.55 -0.04
C ILE A 171 0.02 16.92 0.51
N THR A 172 1.08 16.63 -0.26
CA THR A 172 2.47 16.99 0.08
C THR A 172 3.07 17.94 -0.96
N SER A 173 4.20 18.59 -0.62
CA SER A 173 4.94 19.42 -1.57
C SER A 173 5.37 18.63 -2.81
N ASP A 174 5.91 17.42 -2.63
CA ASP A 174 6.44 16.63 -3.74
C ASP A 174 5.34 16.15 -4.68
N ARG A 175 4.24 15.65 -4.13
CA ARG A 175 3.08 15.23 -4.95
C ARG A 175 2.48 16.41 -5.70
N SER A 176 2.35 17.57 -5.06
CA SER A 176 1.76 18.77 -5.67
C SER A 176 2.61 19.37 -6.80
N ARG A 177 3.92 19.04 -6.86
CA ARG A 177 4.77 19.41 -8.00
C ARG A 177 4.41 18.64 -9.26
N THR A 178 3.93 17.41 -9.14
CA THR A 178 3.63 16.52 -10.27
C THR A 178 2.13 16.44 -10.58
N LEU A 179 1.29 16.48 -9.55
CA LEU A 179 -0.13 16.17 -9.62
C LEU A 179 -0.98 17.33 -9.07
N ARG A 180 -2.30 17.18 -9.14
CA ARG A 180 -3.28 18.08 -8.52
C ARG A 180 -4.11 17.30 -7.51
N PHE A 181 -4.72 18.04 -6.60
CA PHE A 181 -5.56 17.50 -5.55
C PHE A 181 -6.91 18.20 -5.55
N THR A 182 -7.94 17.46 -5.18
CA THR A 182 -9.22 18.02 -4.74
C THR A 182 -9.04 18.74 -3.40
N ASN A 183 -10.10 19.38 -2.91
CA ASN A 183 -10.19 19.74 -1.50
C ASN A 183 -9.99 18.47 -0.66
N GLU A 184 -9.33 18.61 0.50
CA GLU A 184 -9.18 17.53 1.44
C GLU A 184 -10.54 17.09 2.00
N PHE A 185 -10.74 15.79 2.08
CA PHE A 185 -11.93 15.18 2.67
C PHE A 185 -11.63 14.42 3.97
N GLU A 186 -10.36 14.24 4.31
CA GLU A 186 -9.94 13.92 5.68
C GLU A 186 -8.95 14.96 6.21
N LYS A 187 -8.90 15.08 7.54
CA LYS A 187 -7.96 15.94 8.26
C LYS A 187 -6.49 15.59 7.99
N ARG A 188 -5.63 16.52 8.38
CA ARG A 188 -4.17 16.31 8.40
C ARG A 188 -3.80 15.34 9.51
N VAL A 189 -2.75 14.56 9.25
CA VAL A 189 -2.11 13.69 10.23
C VAL A 189 -0.75 14.28 10.59
N ASP A 190 -0.38 14.21 11.87
CA ASP A 190 0.93 14.68 12.32
C ASP A 190 2.03 13.69 11.96
N VAL A 191 3.28 14.12 12.11
CA VAL A 191 4.49 13.30 11.96
C VAL A 191 5.32 13.39 13.22
N SER A 192 6.15 12.38 13.47
CA SER A 192 6.97 12.32 14.67
C SER A 192 8.20 11.47 14.46
N LEU A 193 9.25 11.76 15.23
CA LEU A 193 10.33 10.81 15.47
C LEU A 193 9.91 9.86 16.57
N TRP A 194 9.97 8.56 16.28
CA TRP A 194 9.63 7.47 17.17
C TRP A 194 10.89 6.77 17.66
N VAL A 195 10.87 6.31 18.90
CA VAL A 195 11.92 5.49 19.52
C VAL A 195 11.28 4.28 20.21
N ASN A 196 12.08 3.29 20.60
CA ASN A 196 11.59 2.23 21.47
C ASN A 196 11.07 2.81 22.79
N SER A 197 10.08 2.16 23.37
CA SER A 197 9.46 2.55 24.65
C SER A 197 10.53 2.70 25.74
N GLY A 198 10.47 3.82 26.47
CA GLY A 198 11.48 4.20 27.45
C GLY A 198 12.77 4.81 26.88
N GLY A 199 12.93 4.85 25.55
CA GLY A 199 14.04 5.54 24.87
C GLY A 199 13.81 7.05 24.74
N SER A 200 14.87 7.78 24.40
CA SER A 200 14.82 9.22 24.08
C SER A 200 15.84 9.57 22.99
N LEU A 201 15.65 10.72 22.34
CA LEU A 201 16.64 11.30 21.44
C LEU A 201 17.38 12.45 22.14
N PRO A 202 18.70 12.60 21.93
CA PRO A 202 19.43 13.76 22.42
C PRO A 202 18.77 15.05 21.91
N GLY A 203 18.62 16.05 22.78
CA GLY A 203 18.06 17.37 22.41
C GLY A 203 16.55 17.43 22.19
N ALA A 204 15.82 16.30 22.24
CA ALA A 204 14.37 16.28 22.07
C ALA A 204 13.62 17.12 23.13
N ASP A 205 14.06 17.10 24.39
CA ASP A 205 13.48 17.90 25.49
C ASP A 205 13.60 19.41 25.24
N SER A 206 14.56 19.82 24.40
CA SER A 206 14.78 21.21 23.97
C SER A 206 14.19 21.53 22.61
N ASN A 207 13.34 20.66 22.05
CA ASN A 207 12.75 20.78 20.72
C ASN A 207 13.80 20.88 19.58
N MET A 208 14.97 20.24 19.78
CA MET A 208 16.08 20.21 18.82
C MET A 208 16.68 18.80 18.80
N PRO A 209 15.95 17.79 18.30
CA PRO A 209 16.44 16.42 18.29
C PRO A 209 17.72 16.32 17.45
N ASP A 210 18.73 15.66 18.00
CA ASP A 210 20.00 15.41 17.34
C ASP A 210 20.07 13.98 16.84
N LEU A 211 20.11 13.86 15.51
CA LEU A 211 20.20 12.58 14.80
C LEU A 211 21.65 12.25 14.42
N SER A 212 22.63 13.07 14.79
CA SER A 212 24.04 12.83 14.49
C SER A 212 24.46 11.42 14.89
N ASN A 213 25.01 10.66 13.94
CA ASN A 213 25.47 9.29 14.13
C ASN A 213 24.36 8.24 14.40
N LEU A 214 23.09 8.59 14.29
CA LEU A 214 21.98 7.65 14.46
C LEU A 214 21.58 7.01 13.12
N LYS A 215 21.04 5.79 13.21
CA LYS A 215 20.33 5.16 12.08
C LYS A 215 18.85 5.51 12.15
N VAL A 216 18.33 6.09 11.07
CA VAL A 216 16.97 6.60 10.96
C VAL A 216 16.19 5.73 9.97
N GLY A 217 15.06 5.18 10.41
CA GLY A 217 14.17 4.36 9.61
C GLY A 217 13.05 5.15 8.93
N PHE A 218 12.75 4.79 7.69
CA PHE A 218 11.64 5.32 6.90
C PHE A 218 10.84 4.17 6.24
N VAL A 219 9.55 4.39 5.98
CA VAL A 219 8.73 3.46 5.18
C VAL A 219 8.65 3.97 3.76
N ASP A 220 8.95 3.10 2.80
CA ASP A 220 8.87 3.45 1.38
C ASP A 220 7.45 3.84 0.95
N GLY A 221 7.36 4.84 0.08
CA GLY A 221 6.09 5.36 -0.43
C GLY A 221 5.31 6.28 0.52
N TRP A 222 5.72 6.37 1.79
CA TRP A 222 5.07 7.23 2.79
C TRP A 222 5.46 8.70 2.61
N PHE A 223 4.63 9.59 3.14
CA PHE A 223 4.89 11.03 3.13
C PHE A 223 5.84 11.49 4.24
N SER A 224 6.07 10.63 5.23
CA SER A 224 7.05 10.80 6.31
C SER A 224 8.37 10.17 5.86
N ASP A 225 8.93 10.67 4.76
CA ASP A 225 10.18 10.21 4.17
C ASP A 225 11.37 11.09 4.58
N GLU A 226 12.57 10.71 4.16
CA GLU A 226 13.82 11.41 4.40
C GLU A 226 13.80 12.82 3.79
N HIS A 227 13.10 13.00 2.67
CA HIS A 227 12.97 14.29 2.01
C HIS A 227 12.07 15.25 2.77
N CYS A 228 11.04 14.74 3.45
CA CYS A 228 10.29 15.54 4.40
C CYS A 228 11.17 15.88 5.60
N LEU A 229 11.84 14.89 6.21
CA LEU A 229 12.61 15.12 7.42
C LEU A 229 13.70 16.20 7.22
N ALA A 230 14.29 16.24 6.03
CA ALA A 230 15.26 17.27 5.62
C ALA A 230 14.72 18.72 5.61
N ARG A 231 13.40 18.94 5.74
CA ARG A 231 12.78 20.28 5.81
C ARG A 231 12.79 20.89 7.20
N TYR A 232 13.13 20.11 8.22
CA TYR A 232 13.15 20.55 9.61
C TYR A 232 14.55 21.05 9.98
N ASP A 233 14.75 22.36 9.95
CA ASP A 233 16.01 23.03 10.32
C ASP A 233 16.39 22.83 11.80
N GLU A 234 15.39 22.52 12.64
CA GLU A 234 15.56 22.24 14.07
C GLU A 234 16.19 20.87 14.37
N ILE A 235 16.22 19.96 13.38
CA ILE A 235 16.81 18.63 13.53
C ILE A 235 18.30 18.71 13.25
N ILE A 236 19.11 18.41 14.26
CA ILE A 236 20.57 18.46 14.18
C ILE A 236 21.09 17.16 13.54
N GLY A 237 22.11 17.27 12.68
CA GLY A 237 22.86 16.10 12.19
C GLY A 237 22.23 15.33 11.03
N PHE A 238 20.94 15.52 10.73
CA PHE A 238 20.25 14.70 9.74
C PHE A 238 20.82 14.83 8.32
N ASN A 239 21.08 16.06 7.87
CA ASN A 239 21.65 16.32 6.53
C ASN A 239 23.14 15.91 6.42
N GLN A 240 23.75 15.45 7.52
CA GLN A 240 25.13 14.98 7.59
C GLN A 240 25.22 13.46 7.73
N LEU A 241 24.09 12.75 7.74
CA LEU A 241 24.07 11.29 7.79
C LEU A 241 24.62 10.68 6.51
N ASP A 242 25.38 9.59 6.68
CA ASP A 242 25.82 8.74 5.58
C ASP A 242 24.66 7.90 5.04
N ASN A 243 24.78 7.43 3.80
CA ASN A 243 23.74 6.63 3.15
C ASN A 243 23.38 5.34 3.92
N ASP A 244 24.32 4.76 4.68
CA ASP A 244 24.09 3.57 5.51
C ASP A 244 23.44 3.88 6.88
N GLN A 245 23.09 5.15 7.11
CA GLN A 245 22.37 5.63 8.28
C GLN A 245 20.91 6.02 7.97
N VAL A 246 20.55 6.14 6.69
CA VAL A 246 19.18 6.36 6.22
C VAL A 246 18.64 5.03 5.72
N ILE A 247 17.80 4.38 6.52
CA ILE A 247 17.36 3.00 6.28
C ILE A 247 15.89 2.98 5.86
N HIS A 248 15.61 2.32 4.74
CA HIS A 248 14.28 2.19 4.17
C HIS A 248 13.71 0.79 4.42
N TYR A 249 12.41 0.74 4.68
CA TYR A 249 11.65 -0.48 4.90
C TYR A 249 10.40 -0.50 4.00
N PRO A 250 10.00 -1.70 3.52
CA PRO A 250 8.85 -1.82 2.61
C PRO A 250 7.51 -1.54 3.30
N ASP A 251 7.43 -1.74 4.62
CA ASP A 251 6.21 -1.58 5.39
C ASP A 251 6.51 -1.20 6.84
N GLU A 252 5.48 -0.71 7.53
CA GLU A 252 5.57 -0.27 8.93
C GLU A 252 5.97 -1.42 9.87
N ALA A 253 5.45 -2.63 9.68
CA ALA A 253 5.73 -3.75 10.56
C ALA A 253 7.22 -4.15 10.53
N SER A 254 7.83 -4.14 9.34
CA SER A 254 9.24 -4.40 9.12
C SER A 254 10.13 -3.35 9.78
N LEU A 255 9.74 -2.07 9.68
CA LEU A 255 10.42 -0.97 10.36
C LEU A 255 10.34 -1.10 11.88
N ILE A 256 9.15 -1.35 12.44
CA ILE A 256 8.95 -1.52 13.89
C ILE A 256 9.75 -2.73 14.39
N ALA A 257 9.76 -3.83 13.64
CA ALA A 257 10.57 -4.99 13.97
C ALA A 257 12.08 -4.66 14.00
N ALA A 258 12.56 -3.79 13.12
CA ALA A 258 13.94 -3.32 13.13
C ALA A 258 14.26 -2.38 14.31
N MET A 259 13.32 -1.51 14.69
CA MET A 259 13.43 -0.73 15.94
C MET A 259 13.56 -1.66 17.15
N ASN A 260 12.68 -2.66 17.25
CA ASN A 260 12.68 -3.64 18.34
C ASN A 260 13.96 -4.48 18.40
N ARG A 261 14.60 -4.76 17.25
CA ARG A 261 15.92 -5.41 17.16
C ARG A 261 17.11 -4.45 17.35
N SER A 262 16.85 -3.16 17.57
CA SER A 262 17.86 -2.10 17.67
C SER A 262 18.77 -1.98 16.42
N GLU A 263 18.24 -2.33 15.24
CA GLU A 263 18.94 -2.16 13.96
C GLU A 263 18.94 -0.69 13.51
N ILE A 264 17.91 0.05 13.93
CA ILE A 264 17.77 1.50 13.79
C ILE A 264 17.52 2.12 15.16
N SER A 265 17.90 3.39 15.31
CA SER A 265 17.79 4.13 16.58
C SER A 265 16.46 4.86 16.71
N THR A 266 15.93 5.34 15.58
CA THR A 266 14.66 6.07 15.52
C THR A 266 14.00 5.85 14.17
N ALA A 267 12.71 6.13 14.08
CA ALA A 267 11.97 6.14 12.84
C ALA A 267 11.18 7.43 12.69
N PHE A 268 11.05 7.92 11.45
CA PHE A 268 10.18 9.05 11.16
C PHE A 268 8.88 8.54 10.55
N LEU A 269 7.76 8.77 11.25
CA LEU A 269 6.47 8.20 10.85
C LEU A 269 5.31 9.16 11.18
N SER A 270 4.15 8.93 10.55
CA SER A 270 2.90 9.60 10.92
C SER A 270 2.47 9.29 12.35
N VAL A 271 1.97 10.27 13.10
CA VAL A 271 1.26 10.04 14.36
C VAL A 271 -0.15 9.54 14.03
N ARG A 272 -0.48 8.34 14.50
CA ARG A 272 -1.82 7.77 14.36
C ARG A 272 -2.39 7.43 15.74
N PRO A 273 -3.67 7.74 16.01
CA PRO A 273 -4.35 7.37 17.25
C PRO A 273 -4.24 5.87 17.56
N SER A 274 -4.38 5.03 16.53
CA SER A 274 -4.24 3.58 16.64
C SER A 274 -2.83 3.12 17.04
N ARG A 275 -1.78 3.87 16.67
CA ARG A 275 -0.38 3.56 17.03
C ARG A 275 -0.07 3.94 18.48
N SER A 276 -0.55 5.10 18.94
CA SER A 276 -0.37 5.52 20.34
C SER A 276 -1.08 4.62 21.36
N GLY A 277 -2.09 3.86 20.93
CA GLY A 277 -2.88 2.97 21.81
C GLY A 277 -2.51 1.49 21.76
N ASN A 278 -2.05 0.97 20.62
CA ASN A 278 -1.95 -0.49 20.40
C ASN A 278 -0.51 -1.04 20.35
N ASP A 279 0.51 -0.23 20.07
CA ASP A 279 1.90 -0.69 20.05
C ASP A 279 2.71 -0.07 21.19
N SER A 280 2.72 -0.76 22.32
CA SER A 280 3.49 -0.35 23.51
C SER A 280 5.02 -0.47 23.35
N SER A 281 5.52 -1.00 22.23
CA SER A 281 6.95 -1.21 22.00
C SER A 281 7.68 0.07 21.56
N ILE A 282 6.94 1.05 21.03
CA ILE A 282 7.48 2.34 20.57
C ILE A 282 6.74 3.52 21.19
N GLN A 283 7.37 4.69 21.20
CA GLN A 283 6.79 5.93 21.67
C GLN A 283 7.29 7.11 20.83
N THR A 284 6.55 8.21 20.82
CA THR A 284 7.00 9.46 20.22
C THR A 284 8.13 10.07 21.07
N ALA A 285 9.26 10.37 20.44
CA ALA A 285 10.36 11.11 21.06
C ALA A 285 10.26 12.61 20.79
N TRP A 286 9.72 12.98 19.63
CA TRP A 286 9.60 14.37 19.21
C TRP A 286 8.48 14.54 18.20
N ILE A 287 7.65 15.57 18.40
CA ILE A 287 6.59 15.99 17.47
C ILE A 287 6.89 17.46 17.14
N PRO A 288 7.03 17.83 15.86
CA PRO A 288 7.25 19.20 15.48
C PRO A 288 6.03 20.07 15.79
N ASP A 289 6.27 21.33 16.16
CA ASP A 289 5.19 22.32 16.34
C ASP A 289 4.44 22.63 15.03
N ASP A 290 5.14 22.53 13.88
CA ASP A 290 4.56 22.71 12.55
C ASP A 290 4.92 21.55 11.62
N ASN A 291 3.92 21.01 10.92
CA ASN A 291 4.11 19.86 10.04
C ASN A 291 4.56 20.31 8.63
N LYS A 292 5.88 20.34 8.44
CA LYS A 292 6.53 20.68 7.15
C LYS A 292 6.41 19.59 6.07
N CYS A 293 5.86 18.42 6.38
CA CYS A 293 5.61 17.37 5.36
C CYS A 293 4.39 17.69 4.50
N LEU A 294 3.39 18.34 5.09
CA LEU A 294 2.03 18.37 4.55
C LEU A 294 1.62 19.78 4.11
N LEU A 295 0.95 19.86 2.97
CA LEU A 295 0.28 21.08 2.51
C LEU A 295 -1.23 21.06 2.83
N GLY A 296 -1.79 19.89 3.12
CA GLY A 296 -3.22 19.66 3.30
C GLY A 296 -3.48 18.26 3.85
N GLY A 297 -4.76 17.95 4.10
CA GLY A 297 -5.20 16.64 4.58
C GLY A 297 -5.18 15.56 3.49
N ILE A 298 -6.02 14.54 3.64
CA ILE A 298 -6.18 13.49 2.64
C ILE A 298 -7.21 13.94 1.59
N ALA A 299 -6.87 13.75 0.33
CA ALA A 299 -7.65 14.19 -0.82
C ALA A 299 -7.64 13.15 -1.95
N VAL A 300 -8.34 13.47 -3.04
CA VAL A 300 -8.23 12.73 -4.30
C VAL A 300 -7.17 13.39 -5.16
N MET A 301 -6.22 12.60 -5.63
CA MET A 301 -5.08 13.02 -6.45
C MET A 301 -5.33 12.73 -7.92
N THR A 302 -5.03 13.67 -8.81
CA THR A 302 -5.26 13.53 -10.26
C THR A 302 -4.15 14.19 -11.09
N GLN A 303 -4.12 13.92 -12.40
CA GLN A 303 -3.20 14.61 -13.31
C GLN A 303 -3.50 16.12 -13.37
N LYS A 304 -2.48 16.91 -13.71
CA LYS A 304 -2.62 18.39 -13.70
C LYS A 304 -3.64 18.95 -14.68
N ASP A 305 -3.97 18.21 -15.73
CA ASP A 305 -4.89 18.62 -16.77
C ASP A 305 -6.35 18.20 -16.53
N GLN A 306 -6.63 17.46 -15.45
CA GLN A 306 -7.97 16.98 -15.10
C GLN A 306 -8.79 18.06 -14.36
N LEU A 307 -8.90 19.26 -14.96
CA LEU A 307 -9.58 20.40 -14.33
C LEU A 307 -11.09 20.19 -14.16
N ASP A 308 -11.72 19.45 -15.08
CA ASP A 308 -13.14 19.11 -14.98
C ASP A 308 -13.40 18.26 -13.73
N PHE A 309 -12.57 17.23 -13.50
CA PHE A 309 -12.64 16.39 -12.28
C PHE A 309 -12.62 17.23 -11.02
N LEU A 310 -11.62 18.10 -10.88
CA LEU A 310 -11.45 18.96 -9.70
C LEU A 310 -12.66 19.88 -9.49
N THR A 311 -13.22 20.41 -10.57
CA THR A 311 -14.32 21.36 -10.51
C THR A 311 -15.59 20.71 -9.97
N TRP A 312 -16.02 19.59 -10.56
CA TRP A 312 -17.26 18.94 -10.11
C TRP A 312 -17.07 18.24 -8.77
N TRP A 313 -15.90 17.64 -8.52
CA TRP A 313 -15.62 16.96 -7.26
C TRP A 313 -15.68 17.93 -6.09
N ASN A 314 -14.91 19.03 -6.15
CA ASN A 314 -14.85 20.00 -5.07
C ASN A 314 -16.21 20.63 -4.81
N TYR A 315 -16.94 20.97 -5.87
CA TYR A 315 -18.30 21.51 -5.74
C TYR A 315 -19.26 20.53 -5.05
N ALA A 316 -19.21 19.25 -5.41
CA ALA A 316 -20.06 18.24 -4.79
C ALA A 316 -19.63 17.95 -3.34
N PHE A 317 -18.33 17.81 -3.06
CA PHE A 317 -17.83 17.57 -1.71
C PHE A 317 -18.16 18.74 -0.75
N ASP A 318 -17.96 19.98 -1.20
CA ASP A 318 -18.30 21.17 -0.40
C ASP A 318 -19.79 21.26 -0.07
N ARG A 319 -20.66 20.67 -0.91
CA ARG A 319 -22.09 20.52 -0.61
C ARG A 319 -22.37 19.35 0.30
N LEU A 320 -21.69 18.21 0.10
CA LEU A 320 -21.85 17.01 0.92
C LEU A 320 -21.56 17.31 2.39
N ARG A 321 -20.44 17.98 2.70
CA ARG A 321 -19.96 18.22 4.07
C ARG A 321 -20.98 18.92 5.00
N VAL A 322 -21.90 19.71 4.43
CA VAL A 322 -22.92 20.43 5.21
C VAL A 322 -24.24 19.68 5.35
N THR A 323 -24.32 18.45 4.83
CA THR A 323 -25.53 17.61 4.90
C THR A 323 -25.52 16.65 6.09
N SER A 324 -26.68 16.08 6.41
CA SER A 324 -26.76 14.95 7.34
C SER A 324 -26.06 13.70 6.80
N GLN A 325 -26.01 13.52 5.47
CA GLN A 325 -25.36 12.38 4.85
C GLN A 325 -23.86 12.34 5.18
N TYR A 326 -23.16 13.48 5.21
CA TYR A 326 -21.76 13.50 5.63
C TYR A 326 -21.58 13.11 7.10
N LYS A 327 -22.47 13.59 7.98
CA LYS A 327 -22.47 13.20 9.40
C LYS A 327 -22.71 11.69 9.57
N ASP A 328 -23.59 11.13 8.75
CA ASP A 328 -23.84 9.68 8.73
C ASP A 328 -22.62 8.90 8.24
N ILE A 329 -21.92 9.36 7.21
CA ILE A 329 -20.65 8.77 6.75
C ILE A 329 -19.63 8.77 7.90
N CYS A 330 -19.47 9.89 8.59
CA CYS A 330 -18.55 10.00 9.73
C CYS A 330 -18.91 9.02 10.87
N ARG A 331 -20.20 8.86 11.18
CA ARG A 331 -20.66 7.89 12.18
C ARG A 331 -20.41 6.44 11.74
N ARG A 332 -20.59 6.13 10.45
CA ARG A 332 -20.37 4.78 9.91
C ARG A 332 -18.93 4.32 9.95
N LEU A 333 -17.96 5.24 9.95
CA LEU A 333 -16.56 4.89 10.21
C LEU A 333 -16.41 4.06 11.50
N GLU A 334 -17.16 4.40 12.54
CA GLU A 334 -17.10 3.71 13.84
C GLU A 334 -18.14 2.58 13.95
N THR A 335 -19.32 2.71 13.33
CA THR A 335 -20.37 1.69 13.48
C THR A 335 -20.28 0.56 12.47
N ASP A 336 -19.92 0.87 11.23
CA ASP A 336 -19.97 -0.06 10.09
C ASP A 336 -18.55 -0.52 9.70
N HIS A 337 -17.52 0.27 10.03
CA HIS A 337 -16.12 -0.04 9.77
C HIS A 337 -15.27 -0.15 11.04
N GLY A 338 -15.88 -0.05 12.23
CA GLY A 338 -15.15 -0.02 13.51
C GLY A 338 -14.58 -1.36 13.98
N ASP A 339 -14.91 -2.45 13.28
CA ASP A 339 -14.27 -3.76 13.45
C ASP A 339 -12.85 -3.79 12.84
N GLN A 340 -12.57 -2.88 11.92
CA GLN A 340 -11.24 -2.67 11.35
C GLN A 340 -10.42 -1.74 12.25
N PRO A 341 -9.09 -1.96 12.36
CA PRO A 341 -8.24 -1.04 13.10
C PRO A 341 -8.23 0.33 12.43
N GLY A 342 -8.12 1.42 13.19
CA GLY A 342 -7.95 2.73 12.57
C GLY A 342 -8.39 3.91 13.42
N PHE A 343 -9.17 4.78 12.79
CA PHE A 343 -9.43 6.15 13.20
C PHE A 343 -10.84 6.33 13.75
N THR A 344 -11.04 7.32 14.60
CA THR A 344 -12.38 7.80 15.01
C THR A 344 -12.89 8.85 14.04
N ALA A 345 -14.18 9.18 14.11
CA ALA A 345 -14.75 10.24 13.28
C ALA A 345 -14.06 11.59 13.52
N ASP A 346 -13.62 11.85 14.76
CA ASP A 346 -12.91 13.07 15.13
C ASP A 346 -11.51 13.15 14.52
N ASP A 347 -10.88 12.01 14.23
CA ASP A 347 -9.55 11.96 13.62
C ASP A 347 -9.58 12.27 12.12
N VAL A 348 -10.61 11.81 11.41
CA VAL A 348 -10.68 11.93 9.94
C VAL A 348 -11.63 13.01 9.42
N CYS A 349 -12.83 13.18 9.98
CA CYS A 349 -13.84 14.06 9.36
C CYS A 349 -13.50 15.55 9.46
N VAL A 350 -13.79 16.31 8.39
CA VAL A 350 -13.47 17.75 8.22
C VAL A 350 -14.63 18.69 8.46
#